data_AF-A0A4V2U515-F1
#
_entry.id   AF-A0A4V2U515-F1
#
_cell.length_a   1.000
_cell.length_b   1.000
_cell.length_c   1.000
_cell.angle_alpha   90.00
_cell.angle_beta   90.00
_cell.angle_gamma   90.00
#
_symmetry.space_group_name_H-M   'P 1'
#
loop_
_entity.id
_entity.type
_entity.pdbx_description
1 polymer ?
#
loop_
_entity_poly.entity_id
_entity_poly.type
_entity_poly.pdbx_seq_one_letter_code
_entity_poly.pdbx_strand_id
1 'polypeptide(L)' 'MRTNWIVTNSNGVHTFDTARNASAFVQASMDRHEYFELDAPPTLSAEDRKYFGAMLIEATFEQK' A
#
# COMPACT_ATOMS: atom_id res chain seq x y z
N MET A 1 -13.98 2.41 12.51
CA MET A 1 -13.44 3.09 11.31
C MET A 1 -12.89 2.01 10.39
N ARG A 2 -13.29 2.02 9.11
CA ARG A 2 -12.77 1.08 8.10
C ARG A 2 -11.44 1.65 7.61
N THR A 3 -10.33 0.98 7.90
CA THR A 3 -8.99 1.32 7.40
C THR A 3 -8.82 0.69 6.02
N ASN A 4 -9.43 1.29 5.01
CA ASN A 4 -9.30 0.81 3.65
C ASN A 4 -7.93 1.24 3.11
N TRP A 5 -7.12 0.28 2.70
CA TRP A 5 -5.90 0.50 1.94
C TRP A 5 -6.25 0.37 0.46
N ILE A 6 -5.87 1.35 -0.34
CA ILE A 6 -6.15 1.35 -1.77
C ILE A 6 -4.84 1.28 -2.52
N VAL A 7 -4.70 0.28 -3.40
CA VAL A 7 -3.56 0.16 -4.31
C VAL A 7 -4.08 0.28 -5.74
N THR A 8 -3.54 1.22 -6.50
CA THR A 8 -3.87 1.41 -7.91
C THR A 8 -2.69 0.96 -8.75
N ASN A 9 -2.90 0.07 -9.73
CA ASN A 9 -1.89 -0.32 -10.71
C ASN A 9 -2.49 -0.30 -12.13
N SER A 10 -1.72 -0.78 -13.11
CA SER A 10 -2.17 -0.90 -14.52
C SER A 10 -3.44 -1.72 -14.71
N ASN A 11 -3.76 -2.61 -13.76
CA ASN A 11 -4.92 -3.49 -13.80
C ASN A 11 -6.16 -2.88 -13.09
N GLY A 12 -6.02 -1.70 -12.48
CA GLY A 12 -7.10 -0.97 -11.84
C GLY A 12 -6.88 -0.72 -10.35
N VAL A 13 -7.99 -0.48 -9.64
CA VAL A 13 -8.01 -0.12 -8.21
C VAL A 13 -8.32 -1.34 -7.36
N HIS A 14 -7.51 -1.59 -6.34
CA HIS A 14 -7.62 -2.73 -5.43
C HIS A 14 -7.74 -2.23 -3.99
N THR A 15 -8.75 -2.69 -3.27
CA THR A 15 -9.01 -2.28 -1.89
C THR A 15 -8.75 -3.43 -0.93
N PHE A 16 -8.03 -3.16 0.16
CA PHE A 16 -7.68 -4.13 1.19
C PHE A 16 -8.07 -3.62 2.57
N ASP A 17 -8.56 -4.51 3.43
CA ASP A 17 -8.95 -4.16 4.80
C ASP A 17 -7.75 -4.03 5.75
N THR A 18 -6.56 -4.51 5.35
CA THR A 18 -5.38 -4.56 6.22
C THR A 18 -4.09 -4.18 5.48
N ALA A 19 -3.15 -3.59 6.20
CA ALA A 19 -1.81 -3.27 5.70
C ALA A 19 -1.06 -4.51 5.19
N ARG A 20 -1.26 -5.66 5.85
CA ARG A 20 -0.64 -6.93 5.47
C ARG A 20 -1.05 -7.39 4.06
N ASN A 21 -2.33 -7.27 3.71
CA ASN A 21 -2.80 -7.69 2.40
C ASN A 21 -2.37 -6.69 1.32
N ALA A 22 -2.46 -5.39 1.62
CA ALA A 22 -2.02 -4.34 0.71
C ALA A 22 -0.52 -4.43 0.41
N SER A 23 0.31 -4.64 1.44
CA SER A 23 1.76 -4.83 1.28
C SER A 23 2.10 -6.05 0.44
N ALA A 24 1.47 -7.20 0.69
CA ALA A 24 1.68 -8.40 -0.12
C ALA A 24 1.34 -8.17 -1.61
N PHE A 25 0.28 -7.42 -1.89
CA PHE A 25 -0.10 -7.06 -3.26
C PHE A 25 0.90 -6.10 -3.91
N VAL A 26 1.35 -5.08 -3.17
CA VAL A 26 2.38 -4.13 -3.62
C VAL A 26 3.67 -4.86 -3.96
N GLN A 27 4.15 -5.74 -3.08
CA GLN A 27 5.37 -6.51 -3.30
C GLN A 27 5.28 -7.38 -4.56
N ALA A 28 4.14 -8.05 -4.77
CA ALA A 28 3.91 -8.82 -5.99
C ALA A 28 3.87 -7.95 -7.27
N SER A 29 3.45 -6.69 -7.15
CA SER A 29 3.44 -5.72 -8.26
C SER A 29 4.85 -5.20 -8.56
N MET A 30 5.66 -4.95 -7.52
CA MET A 30 7.08 -4.61 -7.62
C MET A 30 7.90 -5.71 -8.31
N ASP A 31 7.67 -6.98 -7.94
CA ASP A 31 8.35 -8.13 -8.58
C ASP A 31 8.06 -8.22 -10.09
N ARG A 32 6.91 -7.68 -10.52
CA ARG A 32 6.52 -7.57 -11.94
C ARG A 32 7.00 -6.29 -12.61
N HIS A 33 7.75 -5.43 -11.90
CA HIS A 33 8.19 -4.12 -12.36
C HIS A 33 7.02 -3.21 -12.79
N GLU A 34 5.85 -3.36 -12.15
CA GLU A 34 4.69 -2.49 -12.38
C GLU A 34 4.76 -1.26 -11.48
N TYR A 35 4.36 -0.11 -12.02
CA TYR A 35 4.09 1.09 -11.22
C TYR A 35 2.77 0.92 -10.47
N PHE A 36 2.74 1.42 -9.24
CA PHE A 36 1.55 1.44 -8.43
C PHE A 36 1.50 2.71 -7.57
N GLU A 37 0.29 3.08 -7.19
CA GLU A 37 0.01 4.12 -6.19
C GLU A 37 -0.59 3.44 -4.96
N LEU A 38 -0.18 3.89 -3.77
CA LEU A 38 -0.69 3.39 -2.49
C LEU A 38 -1.34 4.55 -1.73
N ASP A 39 -2.65 4.45 -1.53
CA ASP A 39 -3.40 5.32 -0.63
C ASP A 39 -3.67 4.56 0.67
N ALA A 40 -3.10 5.09 1.74
CA ALA A 40 -3.05 4.49 3.05
C ALA A 40 -3.99 5.24 4.02
N PRO A 41 -4.56 4.57 5.03
CA PRO A 41 -5.33 5.25 6.05
C PRO A 41 -4.54 6.40 6.71
N PRO A 42 -5.20 7.51 7.08
CA PRO A 42 -4.52 8.71 7.61
C PRO A 42 -3.81 8.46 8.94
N THR A 43 -4.18 7.40 9.66
CA THR A 43 -3.53 7.01 10.91
C THR A 43 -3.01 5.59 10.77
N LEU A 44 -1.68 5.46 10.73
CA LEU A 44 -1.00 4.18 10.68
C LEU A 44 -0.56 3.74 12.06
N SER A 45 -0.86 2.50 12.43
CA SER A 45 -0.31 1.87 13.62
C SER A 45 1.18 1.55 13.44
N ALA A 46 1.87 1.20 14.54
CA ALA A 46 3.24 0.70 14.46
C ALA A 46 3.33 -0.62 13.67
N GLU A 47 2.26 -1.42 13.67
CA GLU A 47 2.19 -2.67 12.92
C GLU A 47 2.06 -2.40 11.41
N ASP A 48 1.18 -1.49 11.01
CA ASP A 48 0.99 -1.11 9.60
C ASP A 48 2.30 -0.63 8.98
N ARG A 49 3.05 0.21 9.70
CA ARG A 49 4.36 0.70 9.27
C ARG A 49 5.40 -0.40 9.08
N LYS A 50 5.33 -1.52 9.82
CA LYS A 50 6.28 -2.62 9.63
C LYS A 50 6.12 -3.31 8.29
N TYR A 51 4.89 -3.43 7.79
CA TYR A 51 4.64 -4.09 6.51
C TYR A 51 5.22 -3.29 5.34
N PHE A 52 5.22 -1.96 5.41
CA PHE A 52 5.73 -1.09 4.33
C PHE A 52 7.15 -0.54 4.57
N GLY A 53 7.66 -0.56 5.81
CA GLY A 53 8.95 0.05 6.16
C GLY A 53 10.19 -0.65 5.60
N ALA A 54 10.06 -1.92 5.17
CA ALA A 54 11.12 -2.66 4.49
C ALA A 54 11.06 -2.51 2.96
N MET A 55 9.95 -1.98 2.43
CA MET A 55 9.84 -1.69 1.01
C MET A 55 10.50 -0.33 0.78
N LEU A 56 11.52 -0.26 -0.07
CA LEU A 56 12.00 0.99 -0.66
C LEU A 56 10.93 1.52 -1.60
N ILE A 57 9.77 1.86 -1.06
CA ILE A 57 8.76 2.59 -1.82
C ILE A 57 9.27 4.02 -1.80
N GLU A 58 9.62 4.57 -2.96
CA GLU A 58 9.50 6.02 -3.19
C GLU A 58 8.00 6.40 -3.16
N ALA A 59 7.28 5.95 -2.13
CA ALA A 59 5.93 6.39 -1.85
C ALA A 59 6.10 7.74 -1.18
N THR A 60 5.96 8.78 -1.99
CA THR A 60 5.48 10.05 -1.48
C THR A 60 4.10 9.76 -0.89
N PHE A 61 4.02 9.50 0.41
CA PHE A 61 2.76 9.44 1.13
C PHE A 61 2.19 10.87 1.10
N GLU A 62 1.47 11.21 0.04
CA GLU A 62 0.73 12.46 0.00
C GLU A 62 -0.46 12.33 0.96
N GLN A 63 -0.28 12.86 2.17
CA GLN A 63 -1.42 13.19 3.03
C GLN A 63 -2.16 14.34 2.36
N LYS A 64 -3.23 14.04 1.62
CA LYS A 64 -4.19 15.05 1.16
C LYS A 64 -5.34 15.20 2.16
#